data_AF-A0A7C4WPU2-F1
#
_entry.id   AF-A0A7C4WPU2-F1
#
_cell.length_a   1.000
_cell.length_b   1.000
_cell.length_c   1.000
_cell.angle_alpha   90.00
_cell.angle_beta   90.00
_cell.angle_gamma   90.00
#
_symmetry.space_group_name_H-M   'P 1'
#
loop_
_entity.id
_entity.type
_entity.pdbx_description
1 polymer ?
#
loop_
_entity_poly.entity_id
_entity_poly.type
_entity_poly.pdbx_seq_one_letter_code
_entity_poly.pdbx_strand_id
1 'polypeptide(L)'
;MHNIRRLMKTDIVRVKIRREYCKENWPDITQLIINIFPKLVQTFKEADSLFQEKVSMYPLEYYELFVRPAVAILSPEEAEMLIMTLEEKTSAKADDTSFKVSFGGNQYTISFEYPCG
;
A
#
# COMPACT_ATOMS: atom_id res chain seq x y z
N MET A 1 -7.64 -30.94 -1.94
CA MET A 1 -6.98 -30.42 -0.72
C MET A 1 -7.63 -29.09 -0.39
N HIS A 2 -8.50 -29.07 0.61
CA HIS A 2 -9.31 -27.89 0.97
C HIS A 2 -9.05 -27.55 2.44
N ASN A 3 -9.00 -26.23 2.68
CA ASN A 3 -9.27 -25.58 3.96
C ASN A 3 -8.27 -25.83 5.10
N ILE A 4 -7.13 -25.13 5.02
CA ILE A 4 -6.49 -24.59 6.22
C ILE A 4 -6.36 -23.09 6.03
N ARG A 5 -7.41 -22.36 6.36
CA ARG A 5 -7.34 -20.95 6.80
C ARG A 5 -8.60 -20.68 7.62
N ARG A 6 -8.60 -21.27 8.81
CA ARG A 6 -9.43 -20.84 9.93
C ARG A 6 -8.85 -19.50 10.40
N LEU A 7 -8.97 -18.47 9.57
CA LEU A 7 -8.57 -17.11 9.90
C LEU A 7 -9.60 -16.58 10.89
N MET A 8 -9.12 -16.16 12.05
CA MET A 8 -9.91 -15.41 13.01
C MET A 8 -10.60 -14.27 12.27
N LYS A 9 -11.88 -14.05 12.58
CA LYS A 9 -12.66 -12.89 12.13
C LYS A 9 -11.97 -11.62 12.61
N THR A 10 -11.01 -11.13 11.84
CA THR A 10 -10.55 -9.77 11.98
C THR A 10 -11.45 -8.95 11.08
N ASP A 11 -12.26 -8.08 11.69
CA ASP A 11 -13.23 -7.28 10.94
C ASP A 11 -12.55 -6.20 10.09
N ILE A 12 -11.24 -6.03 10.21
CA ILE A 12 -10.45 -4.98 9.57
C ILE A 12 -9.07 -5.47 9.11
N VAL A 13 -8.61 -4.94 7.98
CA VAL A 13 -7.26 -5.06 7.44
C VAL A 13 -6.66 -3.67 7.30
N ARG A 14 -5.42 -3.49 7.81
CA ARG A 14 -4.71 -2.21 7.73
C ARG A 14 -3.83 -2.21 6.48
N VAL A 15 -4.14 -1.33 5.54
CA VAL A 15 -3.35 -1.11 4.34
C VAL A 15 -2.42 0.08 4.58
N LYS A 16 -1.12 -0.17 4.63
CA LYS A 16 -0.08 0.83 4.82
C LYS A 16 0.43 1.27 3.47
N ILE A 17 0.41 2.57 3.19
CA ILE A 17 0.93 3.16 1.96
C ILE A 17 2.10 4.06 2.32
N ARG A 18 3.26 3.75 1.76
CA ARG A 18 4.50 4.48 1.99
C ARG A 18 4.99 5.09 0.69
N ARG A 19 5.22 6.40 0.67
CA ARG A 19 5.87 7.07 -0.46
C ARG A 19 7.35 6.72 -0.47
N GLU A 20 7.88 6.42 -1.65
CA GLU A 20 9.28 6.06 -1.86
C GLU A 20 9.97 7.08 -2.76
N TYR A 21 11.23 7.40 -2.45
CA TYR A 21 12.06 8.14 -3.40
C TYR A 21 12.91 7.16 -4.18
N CYS A 22 12.43 6.77 -5.36
CA CYS A 22 13.13 5.88 -6.26
C CYS A 22 12.99 6.36 -7.70
N LYS A 23 14.03 6.13 -8.52
CA LYS A 23 14.04 6.39 -9.96
C LYS A 23 13.65 5.16 -10.79
N GLU A 24 13.29 4.06 -10.13
CA GLU A 24 12.79 2.86 -10.81
C GLU A 24 11.40 3.10 -11.38
N ASN A 25 11.10 2.37 -12.46
CA ASN A 25 9.77 2.34 -13.05
C ASN A 25 8.98 1.19 -12.44
N TRP A 26 8.02 1.52 -11.57
CA TRP A 26 7.08 0.54 -11.02
C TRP A 26 5.73 0.57 -11.75
N PRO A 27 4.96 -0.53 -11.70
CA PRO A 27 3.66 -0.64 -12.36
C PRO A 27 2.68 0.47 -11.94
N ASP A 28 2.09 1.16 -12.91
CA ASP A 28 1.11 2.20 -12.66
C ASP A 28 -0.28 1.61 -12.34
N ILE A 29 -0.79 1.96 -11.15
CA ILE A 29 -2.10 1.53 -10.66
C ILE A 29 -3.09 2.71 -10.54
N THR A 30 -2.77 3.89 -11.08
CA THR A 30 -3.58 5.11 -10.90
C THR A 30 -5.04 4.90 -11.28
N GLN A 31 -5.29 4.38 -12.48
CA GLN A 31 -6.66 4.14 -12.96
C GLN A 31 -7.37 3.05 -12.16
N LEU A 32 -6.64 2.01 -11.74
CA LEU A 32 -7.17 0.94 -10.90
C LEU A 32 -7.67 1.49 -9.56
N ILE A 33 -6.84 2.29 -8.88
CA ILE A 33 -7.20 2.87 -7.59
C ILE A 33 -8.37 3.83 -7.73
N ILE A 34 -8.38 4.70 -8.74
CA ILE A 34 -9.49 5.64 -8.95
C ILE A 34 -10.81 4.91 -9.21
N ASN A 35 -10.77 3.82 -10.00
CA ASN A 35 -11.98 3.13 -10.44
C ASN A 35 -12.52 2.14 -9.42
N ILE A 36 -11.64 1.41 -8.72
CA ILE A 36 -12.01 0.26 -7.88
C ILE A 36 -11.90 0.60 -6.39
N PHE A 37 -10.90 1.39 -6.00
CA PHE A 37 -10.61 1.70 -4.61
C PHE A 37 -10.51 3.21 -4.36
N PRO A 38 -11.55 4.01 -4.69
CA PRO A 38 -11.47 5.47 -4.61
C PRO A 38 -11.18 5.98 -3.18
N LYS A 39 -11.53 5.19 -2.16
CA LYS A 39 -11.19 5.47 -0.75
C LYS A 39 -9.68 5.56 -0.52
N LEU A 40 -8.86 4.80 -1.26
CA LEU A 40 -7.40 4.80 -1.11
C LEU A 40 -6.75 6.05 -1.70
N VAL A 41 -7.42 6.78 -2.60
CA VAL A 41 -6.89 8.04 -3.17
C VAL A 41 -6.52 9.02 -2.06
N GLN A 42 -7.32 9.12 -1.00
CA GLN A 42 -7.02 10.00 0.12
C GLN A 42 -5.78 9.54 0.89
N THR A 43 -5.61 8.23 1.07
CA THR A 43 -4.44 7.64 1.74
C THR A 43 -3.15 7.84 0.93
N PHE A 44 -3.22 7.79 -0.41
CA PHE A 44 -2.09 8.16 -1.27
C PHE A 44 -1.69 9.63 -1.10
N LYS A 45 -2.68 10.53 -1.08
CA LYS A 45 -2.43 11.97 -0.84
C LYS A 45 -1.85 12.23 0.55
N GLU A 46 -2.30 11.51 1.57
CA GLU A 46 -1.72 11.58 2.90
C GLU A 46 -0.27 11.10 2.92
N ALA A 47 0.04 10.00 2.24
CA ALA A 47 1.42 9.51 2.10
C ALA A 47 2.33 10.54 1.40
N ASP A 48 1.81 11.25 0.39
CA ASP A 48 2.53 12.37 -0.24
C ASP A 48 2.75 13.53 0.74
N SER A 49 1.72 13.93 1.49
CA SER A 49 1.84 15.01 2.47
C SER A 49 2.89 14.69 3.54
N LEU A 50 2.87 13.46 4.07
CA LEU A 50 3.84 12.98 5.06
C LEU A 50 5.26 12.98 4.48
N PHE A 51 5.42 12.57 3.22
CA PHE A 51 6.70 12.62 2.53
C PHE A 51 7.22 14.05 2.41
N GLN A 52 6.39 14.98 1.90
CA GLN A 52 6.76 16.38 1.69
C GLN A 52 7.12 17.09 3.00
N GLU A 53 6.34 16.86 4.06
CA GLU A 53 6.67 17.39 5.39
C GLU A 53 8.07 16.94 5.83
N LYS A 54 8.41 15.66 5.64
CA LYS A 54 9.69 15.13 6.13
C LYS A 54 10.88 15.57 5.29
N VAL A 55 10.79 15.57 3.96
CA VAL A 55 11.88 16.04 3.10
C VAL A 55 12.09 17.55 3.18
N SER A 56 11.12 18.30 3.72
CA SER A 56 11.30 19.72 4.05
C SER A 56 12.14 19.95 5.31
N MET A 57 12.17 18.98 6.23
CA MET A 57 12.85 19.09 7.53
C MET A 57 14.22 18.41 7.54
N TYR A 58 14.39 17.34 6.77
CA TYR A 58 15.60 16.52 6.78
C TYR A 58 16.06 16.20 5.35
N PRO A 59 17.37 16.01 5.13
CA PRO A 59 17.85 15.46 3.87
C PRO A 59 17.18 14.13 3.57
N LEU A 60 16.93 13.89 2.29
CA LEU A 60 16.19 12.74 1.79
C LEU A 60 16.78 11.38 2.24
N GLU A 61 18.09 11.34 2.44
CA GLU A 61 18.83 10.17 2.94
C GLU A 61 18.37 9.71 4.33
N TYR A 62 17.81 10.62 5.14
CA TYR A 62 17.27 10.32 6.46
C TYR A 62 15.78 9.95 6.43
N TYR A 63 15.12 10.05 5.27
CA TYR A 63 13.70 9.78 5.16
C TYR A 63 13.35 8.37 5.65
N GLU A 64 14.10 7.35 5.22
CA GLU A 64 13.87 5.94 5.56
C GLU A 64 13.83 5.66 7.07
N LEU A 65 14.52 6.48 7.88
CA LEU A 65 14.60 6.34 9.34
C LEU A 65 13.34 6.82 10.07
N PHE A 66 12.53 7.68 9.45
CA PHE A 66 11.40 8.36 10.10
C PHE A 66 10.07 8.16 9.36
N VAL A 67 10.00 7.23 8.41
CA VAL A 67 8.82 7.07 7.58
C VAL A 67 7.64 6.52 8.38
N ARG A 68 6.58 7.31 8.45
CA ARG A 68 5.27 6.84 8.88
C ARG A 68 4.42 6.58 7.63
N PRO A 69 3.92 5.35 7.41
CA PRO A 69 3.00 5.11 6.31
C PRO A 69 1.66 5.79 6.60
N ALA A 70 1.00 6.26 5.56
CA ALA A 70 -0.43 6.54 5.63
C ALA A 70 -1.19 5.21 5.74
N VAL A 71 -2.29 5.18 6.48
CA VAL A 71 -3.00 3.93 6.78
C VAL A 71 -4.45 4.03 6.35
N ALA A 72 -4.88 3.11 5.50
CA ALA A 72 -6.29 2.86 5.22
C ALA A 72 -6.77 1.63 5.99
N ILE A 73 -8.05 1.61 6.32
CA ILE A 73 -8.74 0.46 6.89
C ILE A 73 -9.70 -0.08 5.83
N LEU A 74 -9.55 -1.35 5.48
CA LEU A 74 -10.41 -2.07 4.55
C LEU A 74 -11.06 -3.26 5.24
N SER A 75 -12.20 -3.72 4.72
CA SER A 75 -12.69 -5.05 5.08
C SER A 75 -11.75 -6.14 4.53
N PRO A 76 -11.79 -7.37 5.08
CA PRO A 76 -11.02 -8.48 4.53
C PRO A 76 -11.28 -8.72 3.03
N GLU A 77 -12.54 -8.59 2.58
CA GLU A 77 -12.93 -8.78 1.19
C GLU A 77 -12.39 -7.67 0.27
N GLU A 78 -12.49 -6.40 0.71
CA GLU A 78 -11.90 -5.26 -0.02
C GLU A 78 -10.37 -5.41 -0.12
N ALA A 79 -9.72 -5.87 0.97
CA ALA A 79 -8.28 -6.10 0.99
C ALA A 79 -7.84 -7.27 0.10
N GLU A 80 -8.56 -8.39 0.11
CA GLU A 80 -8.29 -9.54 -0.75
C GLU A 80 -8.45 -9.17 -2.23
N MET A 81 -9.51 -8.43 -2.58
CA MET A 81 -9.69 -7.91 -3.94
C MET A 81 -8.53 -6.99 -4.35
N LEU A 82 -8.09 -6.12 -3.46
CA LEU A 82 -6.94 -5.25 -3.72
C LEU A 82 -5.66 -6.06 -3.96
N ILE A 83 -5.38 -7.04 -3.10
CA ILE A 83 -4.21 -7.92 -3.23
C ILE A 83 -4.22 -8.63 -4.59
N MET A 84 -5.32 -9.29 -4.95
CA MET A 84 -5.42 -10.00 -6.23
C MET A 84 -5.17 -9.07 -7.43
N THR A 85 -5.73 -7.86 -7.37
CA THR A 85 -5.57 -6.88 -8.45
C THR A 85 -4.12 -6.36 -8.51
N LEU A 86 -3.46 -6.19 -7.36
CA LEU A 86 -2.06 -5.79 -7.28
C LEU A 86 -1.12 -6.90 -7.76
N GLU A 87 -1.39 -8.18 -7.43
CA GLU A 87 -0.64 -9.33 -7.93
C GLU A 87 -0.70 -9.39 -9.46
N GLU A 88 -1.89 -9.23 -10.05
CA GLU A 88 -2.06 -9.20 -11.50
C GLU A 88 -1.24 -8.08 -12.15
N LYS A 89 -1.26 -6.88 -11.57
CA LYS A 89 -0.56 -5.71 -12.14
C LYS A 89 0.94 -5.72 -11.94
N THR A 90 1.41 -6.26 -10.83
CA THR A 90 2.84 -6.26 -10.49
C THR A 90 3.56 -7.52 -10.94
N SER A 91 2.83 -8.56 -11.34
CA SER A 91 3.38 -9.91 -11.57
C SER A 91 4.16 -10.45 -10.36
N ALA A 92 3.93 -9.89 -9.17
CA ALA A 92 4.50 -10.33 -7.91
C ALA A 92 3.48 -11.19 -7.16
N LYS A 93 3.96 -12.22 -6.47
CA LYS A 93 3.13 -13.02 -5.56
C LYS A 93 3.12 -12.37 -4.19
N ALA A 94 1.99 -12.44 -3.48
CA ALA A 94 1.80 -11.89 -2.13
C ALA A 94 2.68 -12.53 -1.03
N ASP A 95 3.60 -13.43 -1.37
CA ASP A 95 4.59 -13.98 -0.43
C ASP A 95 5.48 -12.86 0.15
N ASP A 96 5.75 -11.81 -0.64
CA ASP A 96 6.20 -10.51 -0.14
C ASP A 96 4.97 -9.71 0.26
N THR A 97 4.78 -9.50 1.57
CA THR A 97 3.68 -8.72 2.18
C THR A 97 3.55 -7.26 1.72
N SER A 98 4.24 -6.87 0.65
CA SER A 98 4.24 -5.54 0.07
C SER A 98 4.31 -5.51 -1.46
N PHE A 99 3.65 -4.52 -2.05
CA PHE A 99 3.61 -4.26 -3.49
C PHE A 99 4.25 -2.91 -3.80
N LYS A 100 5.15 -2.89 -4.78
CA LYS A 100 5.79 -1.69 -5.31
C LYS A 100 5.04 -1.18 -6.53
N VAL A 101 4.52 0.03 -6.48
CA VAL A 101 3.59 0.58 -7.48
C VAL A 101 3.79 2.06 -7.73
N SER A 102 3.32 2.55 -8.88
CA SER A 102 3.20 3.96 -9.20
C SER A 102 1.74 4.42 -9.10
N PHE A 103 1.51 5.59 -8.51
CA PHE A 103 0.21 6.26 -8.45
C PHE A 103 0.40 7.76 -8.71
N GLY A 104 -0.27 8.34 -9.71
CA GLY A 104 -0.13 9.75 -10.05
C GLY A 104 1.30 10.16 -10.44
N GLY A 105 2.10 9.23 -10.97
CA GLY A 105 3.52 9.46 -11.33
C GLY A 105 4.49 9.33 -10.15
N ASN A 106 3.99 9.00 -8.97
CA ASN A 106 4.73 8.85 -7.72
C ASN A 106 4.87 7.36 -7.36
N GLN A 107 6.01 6.94 -6.83
CA GLN A 107 6.30 5.58 -6.36
C GLN A 107 5.92 5.30 -4.90
N TYR A 108 5.28 4.16 -4.66
CA TYR A 108 4.82 3.75 -3.33
C TYR A 108 5.04 2.26 -3.07
N THR A 109 5.25 1.95 -1.81
CA THR A 109 5.13 0.60 -1.27
C THR A 109 3.80 0.48 -0.53
N ILE A 110 2.97 -0.48 -0.92
CA ILE A 110 1.73 -0.84 -0.23
C ILE A 110 1.99 -2.11 0.56
N SER A 111 1.69 -2.16 1.85
CA SER A 111 1.76 -3.38 2.65
C SER A 111 0.50 -3.63 3.47
N PHE A 112 0.27 -4.89 3.83
CA PHE A 112 -0.94 -5.33 4.50
C PHE A 112 -0.61 -5.86 5.90
N GLU A 113 -1.29 -5.33 6.91
CA GLU A 113 -1.22 -5.81 8.28
C GLU A 113 -2.57 -6.39 8.70
N TYR A 114 -2.57 -7.69 8.98
CA TYR A 114 -3.69 -8.40 9.56
C TYR A 114 -3.52 -8.40 11.08
N PRO A 115 -4.55 -8.04 11.87
CA PRO A 115 -4.48 -8.19 13.32
C PRO A 115 -4.24 -9.67 13.66
N CYS A 116 -3.10 -9.98 14.27
CA CYS A 116 -2.88 -11.30 14.84
C CYS A 116 -3.65 -11.31 16.18
N GLY A 117 -4.66 -12.18 16.30
CA GLY A 117 -5.33 -12.46 17.58
C GLY A 117 -4.41 -13.17 18.56
#